data_AF-A0A8H3H825-F1
#
_entry.id   AF-A0A8H3H825-F1
#
_cell.length_a   1.000
_cell.length_b   1.000
_cell.length_c   1.000
_cell.angle_alpha   90.00
_cell.angle_beta   90.00
_cell.angle_gamma   90.00
#
_symmetry.space_group_name_H-M   'P 1'
#
loop_
_entity.id
_entity.type
_entity.pdbx_description
1 polymer ?
#
loop_
_entity_poly.entity_id
_entity_poly.type
_entity_poly.pdbx_seq_one_letter_code
_entity_poly.pdbx_strand_id
1 'polypeptide(L)'
;MLKLGYGYQLESKDDIFFQETQLFINRIVKSLAPTSFAVNIFPFLNHIPGWLPGMGWKRTAQEWRNHEEKVYESLYKWTESQVLAGTAEPSVLGYLLQDEDITTGLSPEEKEKRLKELAIALYGGGTETTSGTLMKFVAAMVLSPNIQAKAQKEIDFVVGSDRLPKMSDRDHLPYTRNLILEVLRWHTVSPTGMVVLYDLLHYDIEKGSVIMVNTW
;
A
#
# COMPACT_ATOMS: atom_id res chain seq x y z
N MET A 1 -8.10 4.48 -2.41
CA MET A 1 -6.93 4.67 -3.30
C MET A 1 -7.21 4.47 -4.78
N LEU A 2 -8.18 3.63 -5.21
CA LEU A 2 -8.52 3.48 -6.64
C LEU A 2 -8.80 4.82 -7.35
N LYS A 3 -9.61 5.69 -6.73
CA LYS A 3 -9.88 7.04 -7.28
C LYS A 3 -8.61 7.89 -7.41
N LEU A 4 -7.80 7.96 -6.35
CA LEU A 4 -6.58 8.76 -6.35
C LEU A 4 -5.55 8.26 -7.38
N GLY A 5 -5.34 6.94 -7.43
CA GLY A 5 -4.32 6.34 -8.31
C GLY A 5 -4.77 6.28 -9.77
N TYR A 6 -6.01 5.86 -10.02
CA TYR A 6 -6.48 5.48 -11.35
C TYR A 6 -7.64 6.35 -11.87
N GLY A 7 -8.25 7.19 -11.03
CA GLY A 7 -9.49 7.90 -11.38
C GLY A 7 -10.72 7.02 -11.25
N TYR A 8 -10.56 5.80 -10.74
CA TYR A 8 -11.63 4.81 -10.67
C TYR A 8 -12.47 4.97 -9.40
N GLN A 9 -13.77 5.24 -9.58
CA GLN A 9 -14.73 5.34 -8.48
C GLN A 9 -15.27 3.94 -8.16
N LEU A 10 -14.99 3.46 -6.94
CA LEU A 10 -15.53 2.20 -6.46
C LEU A 10 -17.03 2.35 -6.12
N GLU A 11 -17.87 1.48 -6.68
CA GLU A 11 -19.32 1.47 -6.44
C GLU A 11 -19.77 0.36 -5.48
N SER A 12 -19.14 -0.81 -5.55
CA SER A 12 -19.51 -1.98 -4.75
C SER A 12 -18.29 -2.79 -4.31
N LYS A 13 -18.46 -3.62 -3.28
CA LYS A 13 -17.47 -4.63 -2.86
C LYS A 13 -17.36 -5.79 -3.86
N ASP A 14 -18.36 -5.95 -4.72
CA ASP A 14 -18.39 -6.96 -5.79
C ASP A 14 -17.73 -6.48 -7.09
N ASP A 15 -17.16 -5.27 -7.07
CA ASP A 15 -16.40 -4.73 -8.19
C ASP A 15 -15.19 -5.61 -8.51
N ILE A 16 -15.06 -5.97 -9.78
CA ILE A 16 -14.01 -6.89 -10.23
C ILE A 16 -12.61 -6.32 -10.02
N PHE A 17 -12.39 -5.03 -10.29
CA PHE A 17 -11.08 -4.43 -10.07
C PHE A 17 -10.75 -4.42 -8.58
N PHE A 18 -11.72 -4.15 -7.73
CA PHE A 18 -11.52 -4.21 -6.29
C PHE A 18 -11.17 -5.62 -5.81
N GLN A 19 -11.93 -6.65 -6.20
CA GLN A 19 -11.68 -8.02 -5.78
C GLN A 19 -10.33 -8.56 -6.28
N GLU A 20 -10.01 -8.32 -7.55
CA GLU A 20 -8.76 -8.76 -8.15
C GLU A 20 -7.55 -8.05 -7.53
N THR A 21 -7.67 -6.74 -7.24
CA THR A 21 -6.59 -5.99 -6.59
C THR A 21 -6.41 -6.43 -5.13
N GLN A 22 -7.49 -6.70 -4.40
CA GLN A 22 -7.41 -7.24 -3.02
C GLN A 22 -6.77 -8.63 -3.00
N LEU A 23 -7.12 -9.50 -3.95
CA LEU A 23 -6.47 -10.80 -4.11
C LEU A 23 -4.98 -10.66 -4.42
N PHE A 24 -4.62 -9.73 -5.31
CA PHE A 24 -3.23 -9.42 -5.64
C PHE A 24 -2.44 -8.97 -4.40
N ILE A 25 -2.98 -8.01 -3.63
CA ILE A 25 -2.33 -7.51 -2.42
C ILE A 25 -2.14 -8.61 -1.37
N ASN A 26 -3.13 -9.47 -1.15
CA ASN A 26 -3.00 -10.60 -0.23
C ASN A 26 -1.88 -11.57 -0.67
N ARG A 27 -1.74 -11.81 -1.98
CA ARG A 27 -0.64 -12.62 -2.53
C ARG A 27 0.71 -11.95 -2.30
N ILE A 28 0.83 -10.64 -2.50
CA ILE A 28 2.06 -9.88 -2.20
C ILE A 28 2.42 -9.99 -0.72
N VAL A 29 1.48 -9.77 0.19
CA VAL A 29 1.72 -9.89 1.64
C VAL A 29 2.23 -11.28 2.01
N LYS A 30 1.64 -12.34 1.44
CA LYS A 30 2.12 -13.72 1.63
C LYS A 30 3.50 -13.95 1.01
N SER A 31 3.80 -13.39 -0.16
CA SER A 31 5.12 -13.54 -0.79
C SER A 31 6.21 -12.86 0.03
N LEU A 32 5.93 -11.69 0.61
CA LEU A 32 6.89 -10.92 1.39
C LEU A 32 7.13 -11.48 2.79
N ALA A 33 6.19 -12.25 3.35
CA ALA A 33 6.34 -12.86 4.65
C ALA A 33 7.51 -13.87 4.64
N PRO A 34 8.56 -13.68 5.47
CA PRO A 34 9.75 -14.53 5.43
C PRO A 34 9.46 -16.02 5.66
N THR A 35 8.40 -16.34 6.40
CA THR A 35 8.02 -17.71 6.77
C THR A 35 7.02 -18.36 5.82
N SER A 36 6.48 -17.62 4.84
CA SER A 36 5.44 -18.17 3.96
C SER A 36 5.98 -19.13 2.90
N PHE A 37 7.24 -18.98 2.49
CA PHE A 37 7.90 -19.89 1.54
C PHE A 37 9.33 -20.17 1.97
N ALA A 38 9.74 -21.44 1.94
CA ALA A 38 11.09 -21.83 2.33
C ALA A 38 12.19 -21.13 1.49
N VAL A 39 11.90 -20.76 0.23
CA VAL A 39 12.84 -20.05 -0.64
C VAL A 39 13.19 -18.64 -0.13
N ASN A 40 12.31 -18.02 0.68
CA ASN A 40 12.57 -16.71 1.29
C ASN A 40 13.68 -16.80 2.36
N ILE A 41 13.85 -17.97 2.99
CA ILE A 41 14.88 -18.25 4.00
C ILE A 41 16.10 -18.94 3.37
N PHE A 42 15.85 -19.79 2.37
CA PHE A 42 16.85 -20.62 1.71
C PHE A 42 16.89 -20.31 0.20
N PRO A 43 17.59 -19.24 -0.23
CA PRO A 43 17.59 -18.80 -1.63
C PRO A 43 18.07 -19.87 -2.62
N PHE A 44 18.92 -20.80 -2.18
CA PHE A 44 19.41 -21.90 -3.03
C PHE A 44 18.29 -22.81 -3.56
N LEU A 45 17.13 -22.85 -2.89
CA LEU A 45 15.95 -23.60 -3.35
C LEU A 45 15.43 -23.08 -4.70
N ASN A 46 15.76 -21.85 -5.10
CA ASN A 46 15.41 -21.31 -6.41
C ASN A 46 16.05 -22.10 -7.57
N HIS A 47 17.18 -22.76 -7.36
CA HIS A 47 17.84 -23.57 -8.39
C HIS A 47 17.25 -24.98 -8.53
N ILE A 48 16.40 -25.41 -7.59
CA ILE A 48 15.86 -26.77 -7.58
C ILE A 48 14.69 -26.89 -8.57
N PRO A 49 14.65 -27.92 -9.44
CA PRO A 49 13.56 -28.09 -10.40
C PRO A 49 12.16 -28.16 -9.76
N GLY A 50 11.16 -27.55 -10.42
CA GLY A 50 9.79 -27.43 -9.89
C GLY A 50 8.98 -28.73 -9.78
N TRP A 51 9.47 -29.83 -10.36
CA TRP A 51 8.82 -31.14 -10.28
C TRP A 51 9.13 -31.90 -8.99
N LEU A 52 10.11 -31.45 -8.20
CA LEU A 52 10.50 -32.11 -6.96
C LEU A 52 9.48 -31.85 -5.82
N PRO A 53 9.32 -32.81 -4.89
CA PRO A 53 8.48 -32.63 -3.71
C PRO A 53 8.87 -31.37 -2.92
N GLY A 54 7.89 -30.58 -2.50
CA GLY A 54 8.12 -29.31 -1.78
C GLY A 54 8.37 -28.08 -2.68
N MET A 55 8.52 -28.24 -4.00
CA MET A 55 8.72 -27.13 -4.95
C MET A 55 7.44 -26.59 -5.59
N GLY A 56 6.27 -26.96 -5.06
CA GLY A 56 4.96 -26.51 -5.55
C GLY A 56 4.80 -24.97 -5.56
N TRP A 57 5.55 -24.27 -4.70
CA TRP A 57 5.59 -22.81 -4.65
C TRP A 57 5.99 -22.17 -5.99
N LYS A 58 6.77 -22.85 -6.84
CA LYS A 58 7.14 -22.33 -8.17
C LYS A 58 5.93 -22.21 -9.09
N ARG A 59 5.01 -23.18 -9.02
CA ARG A 59 3.74 -23.12 -9.75
C ARG A 59 2.88 -21.98 -9.22
N THR A 60 2.75 -21.88 -7.90
CA THR A 60 2.04 -20.79 -7.23
C THR A 60 2.60 -19.43 -7.63
N ALA A 61 3.93 -19.26 -7.64
CA ALA A 61 4.59 -18.03 -8.05
C ALA A 61 4.29 -17.67 -9.51
N GLN A 62 4.29 -18.65 -10.41
CA GLN A 62 3.92 -18.42 -11.82
C GLN A 62 2.44 -18.03 -11.96
N GLU A 63 1.54 -18.72 -11.27
CA GLU A 63 0.11 -18.38 -11.24
C GLU A 63 -0.13 -16.97 -10.71
N TRP A 64 0.58 -16.59 -9.65
CA TRP A 64 0.47 -15.26 -9.04
C TRP A 64 1.06 -14.18 -9.93
N ARG A 65 2.19 -14.42 -10.61
CA ARG A 65 2.75 -13.50 -11.61
C ARG A 65 1.78 -13.27 -12.77
N ASN A 66 1.19 -14.33 -13.32
CA ASN A 66 0.21 -14.21 -14.41
C ASN A 66 -1.05 -13.41 -13.98
N HIS A 67 -1.39 -13.46 -12.71
CA HIS A 67 -2.49 -12.67 -12.14
C HIS A 67 -2.09 -11.21 -11.91
N GLU A 68 -0.91 -10.97 -11.37
CA GLU A 68 -0.33 -9.62 -11.20
C GLU A 68 -0.31 -8.87 -12.53
N GLU A 69 0.21 -9.50 -13.59
CA GLU A 69 0.25 -8.90 -14.93
C GLU A 69 -1.15 -8.49 -15.41
N LYS A 70 -2.18 -9.30 -15.16
CA LYS A 70 -3.57 -8.96 -15.51
C LYS A 70 -4.12 -7.78 -14.70
N VAL A 71 -3.81 -7.71 -13.40
CA VAL A 71 -4.26 -6.61 -12.54
C VAL A 71 -3.61 -5.31 -12.99
N TYR A 72 -2.30 -5.31 -13.23
CA TYR A 72 -1.56 -4.13 -13.71
C TYR A 72 -2.10 -3.65 -15.05
N GLU A 73 -2.30 -4.59 -15.96
CA GLU A 73 -2.78 -4.31 -17.31
C GLU A 73 -4.19 -3.72 -17.31
N SER A 74 -5.12 -4.34 -16.59
CA SER A 74 -6.54 -4.03 -16.68
C SER A 74 -6.89 -2.64 -16.14
N LEU A 75 -6.36 -2.27 -14.97
CA LEU A 75 -6.56 -0.96 -14.38
C LEU A 75 -5.83 0.15 -15.16
N TYR A 76 -4.61 -0.14 -15.64
CA TYR A 76 -3.87 0.82 -16.46
C TYR A 76 -4.62 1.14 -17.75
N LYS A 77 -5.02 0.11 -18.50
CA LYS A 77 -5.78 0.28 -19.76
C LYS A 77 -7.12 0.96 -19.54
N TRP A 78 -7.78 0.68 -18.42
CA TRP A 78 -9.00 1.40 -18.06
C TRP A 78 -8.73 2.89 -17.94
N THR A 79 -7.74 3.31 -17.13
CA THR A 79 -7.40 4.74 -16.97
C THR A 79 -6.95 5.36 -18.30
N GLU A 80 -6.10 4.68 -19.06
CA GLU A 80 -5.64 5.13 -20.38
C GLU A 80 -6.81 5.38 -21.33
N SER A 81 -7.80 4.47 -21.36
CA SER A 81 -8.99 4.65 -22.19
C SER A 81 -9.81 5.88 -21.80
N GLN A 82 -9.91 6.19 -20.51
CA GLN A 82 -10.62 7.39 -20.03
C GLN A 82 -9.86 8.68 -20.40
N VAL A 83 -8.52 8.65 -20.34
CA VAL A 83 -7.69 9.78 -20.74
C VAL A 83 -7.85 10.04 -22.24
N LEU A 84 -7.74 8.99 -23.07
CA LEU A 84 -7.92 9.10 -24.53
C LEU A 84 -9.32 9.57 -24.92
N ALA A 85 -10.34 9.20 -24.15
CA ALA A 85 -11.72 9.65 -24.37
C ALA A 85 -11.98 11.08 -23.87
N GLY A 86 -11.05 11.70 -23.12
CA GLY A 86 -11.24 13.00 -22.49
C GLY A 86 -12.23 12.99 -21.32
N THR A 87 -12.52 11.81 -20.75
CA THR A 87 -13.46 11.60 -19.64
C THR A 87 -12.78 11.21 -18.33
N ALA A 88 -11.44 11.24 -18.29
CA ALA A 88 -10.68 10.86 -17.10
C ALA A 88 -10.95 11.78 -15.91
N GLU A 89 -11.36 11.17 -14.80
CA GLU A 89 -11.36 11.83 -13.49
C GLU A 89 -9.93 12.15 -13.03
N PRO A 90 -9.72 13.23 -12.25
CA PRO A 90 -8.40 13.58 -11.72
C PRO A 90 -7.77 12.43 -10.92
N SER A 91 -6.57 12.02 -11.34
CA SER A 91 -5.81 10.94 -10.71
C SER A 91 -4.32 11.03 -11.03
N VAL A 92 -3.49 10.37 -10.22
CA VAL A 92 -2.03 10.34 -10.40
C VAL A 92 -1.67 9.72 -11.74
N LEU A 93 -2.21 8.53 -12.06
CA LEU A 93 -1.94 7.88 -13.33
C LEU A 93 -2.48 8.69 -14.51
N GLY A 94 -3.70 9.22 -14.41
CA GLY A 94 -4.29 10.06 -15.45
C GLY A 94 -3.45 11.29 -15.79
N TYR A 95 -2.86 11.94 -14.78
CA TYR A 95 -1.94 13.06 -14.98
C TYR A 95 -0.63 12.61 -15.64
N LEU A 96 -0.01 11.54 -15.15
CA LEU A 96 1.26 11.03 -15.68
C LEU A 96 1.17 10.47 -17.11
N LEU A 97 -0.01 10.01 -17.53
CA LEU A 97 -0.26 9.62 -18.91
C LEU A 97 -0.26 10.81 -19.87
N GLN A 98 -0.65 11.99 -19.40
CA GLN A 98 -0.74 13.23 -20.17
C GLN A 98 0.54 14.07 -20.10
N ASP A 99 1.38 13.84 -19.08
CA ASP A 99 2.61 14.59 -18.84
C ASP A 99 3.83 13.90 -19.50
N GLU A 100 4.30 14.48 -20.60
CA GLU A 100 5.49 14.00 -21.31
C GLU A 100 6.79 14.37 -20.58
N ASP A 101 6.83 15.50 -19.88
CA ASP A 101 8.03 16.03 -19.21
C ASP A 101 8.50 15.12 -18.08
N ILE A 102 7.56 14.64 -17.25
CA ILE A 102 7.87 13.75 -16.11
C ILE A 102 8.39 12.38 -16.57
N THR A 103 8.04 11.98 -17.79
CA THR A 103 8.41 10.67 -18.35
C THR A 103 9.51 10.75 -19.41
N THR A 104 10.13 11.93 -19.56
CA THR A 104 11.25 12.15 -20.49
C THR A 104 12.42 11.20 -20.25
N GLY A 105 12.99 10.69 -21.34
CA GLY A 105 14.15 9.79 -21.29
C GLY A 105 13.82 8.31 -21.05
N LEU A 106 12.55 7.95 -20.85
CA LEU A 106 12.11 6.55 -20.83
C LEU A 106 11.69 6.11 -22.23
N SER A 107 12.01 4.86 -22.59
CA SER A 107 11.34 4.21 -23.72
C SER A 107 9.84 4.05 -23.45
N PRO A 108 8.99 3.94 -24.48
CA PRO A 108 7.56 3.71 -24.30
C PRO A 108 7.25 2.51 -23.39
N GLU A 109 7.98 1.40 -23.56
CA GLU A 109 7.80 0.19 -22.77
C GLU A 109 8.20 0.38 -21.30
N GLU A 110 9.28 1.11 -21.04
CA GLU A 110 9.70 1.44 -19.68
C GLU A 110 8.74 2.41 -18.99
N LYS A 111 8.23 3.41 -19.72
CA LYS A 111 7.22 4.35 -19.23
C LYS A 111 5.98 3.57 -18.79
N GLU A 112 5.41 2.77 -19.67
CA GLU A 112 4.21 1.98 -19.38
C GLU A 112 4.41 1.07 -18.16
N LYS A 113 5.53 0.35 -18.11
CA LYS A 113 5.87 -0.53 -16.99
C LYS A 113 5.93 0.24 -15.66
N ARG A 114 6.67 1.35 -15.61
CA ARG A 114 6.84 2.13 -14.37
C ARG A 114 5.53 2.77 -13.91
N LEU A 115 4.69 3.22 -14.84
CA LEU A 115 3.39 3.80 -14.51
C LEU A 115 2.44 2.75 -13.88
N LYS A 116 2.45 1.52 -14.42
CA LYS A 116 1.71 0.38 -13.84
C LYS A 116 2.18 0.09 -12.41
N GLU A 117 3.49 -0.04 -12.21
CA GLU A 117 4.12 -0.33 -10.91
C GLU A 117 3.86 0.80 -9.88
N LEU A 118 3.92 2.06 -10.31
CA LEU A 118 3.66 3.20 -9.44
C LEU A 118 2.20 3.23 -8.95
N ALA A 119 1.24 3.08 -9.87
CA ALA A 119 -0.16 3.20 -9.55
C ALA A 119 -0.61 2.10 -8.57
N ILE A 120 -0.11 0.88 -8.75
CA ILE A 120 -0.42 -0.23 -7.83
C ILE A 120 0.30 -0.07 -6.48
N ALA A 121 1.54 0.45 -6.46
CA ALA A 121 2.25 0.73 -5.23
C ALA A 121 1.50 1.78 -4.39
N LEU A 122 0.94 2.82 -5.04
CA LEU A 122 0.10 3.82 -4.39
C LEU A 122 -1.19 3.18 -3.84
N TYR A 123 -1.83 2.29 -4.59
CA TYR A 123 -3.00 1.57 -4.12
C TYR A 123 -2.68 0.70 -2.89
N GLY A 124 -1.70 -0.19 -3.01
CA GLY A 124 -1.34 -1.15 -1.96
C GLY A 124 -0.84 -0.46 -0.71
N GLY A 125 0.14 0.43 -0.87
CA GLY A 125 0.73 1.20 0.22
C GLY A 125 -0.29 2.09 0.94
N GLY A 126 -1.24 2.68 0.21
CA GLY A 126 -2.24 3.57 0.79
C GLY A 126 -3.48 2.88 1.37
N THR A 127 -3.82 1.67 0.89
CA THR A 127 -5.06 0.98 1.30
C THR A 127 -4.84 0.15 2.56
N GLU A 128 -3.90 -0.80 2.53
CA GLU A 128 -3.69 -1.76 3.63
C GLU A 128 -3.20 -1.08 4.90
N THR A 129 -2.29 -0.11 4.77
CA THR A 129 -1.70 0.56 5.94
C THR A 129 -2.71 1.43 6.67
N THR A 130 -3.51 2.19 5.91
CA THR A 130 -4.54 3.08 6.44
C THR A 130 -5.69 2.27 7.03
N SER A 131 -6.15 1.21 6.36
CA SER A 131 -7.23 0.35 6.87
C SER A 131 -6.80 -0.36 8.16
N GLY A 132 -5.57 -0.87 8.21
CA GLY A 132 -4.98 -1.47 9.40
C GLY A 132 -4.92 -0.49 10.57
N THR A 133 -4.43 0.73 10.33
CA THR A 133 -4.39 1.80 11.35
C THR A 133 -5.79 2.16 11.86
N LEU A 134 -6.76 2.34 10.96
CA LEU A 134 -8.13 2.70 11.31
C LEU A 134 -8.82 1.62 12.16
N MET A 135 -8.63 0.35 11.80
CA MET A 135 -9.16 -0.77 12.59
C MET A 135 -8.61 -0.74 14.02
N LYS A 136 -7.34 -0.37 14.19
CA LYS A 136 -6.67 -0.32 15.49
C LYS A 136 -7.02 0.93 16.28
N PHE A 137 -7.23 2.04 15.60
CA PHE A 137 -7.83 3.23 16.20
C PHE A 137 -9.22 2.91 16.78
N VAL A 138 -10.10 2.28 16.01
CA VAL A 138 -11.44 1.89 16.50
C VAL A 138 -11.33 0.96 17.71
N ALA A 139 -10.48 -0.06 17.65
CA ALA A 139 -10.24 -0.96 18.78
C ALA A 139 -9.74 -0.20 20.03
N ALA A 140 -8.79 0.73 19.87
CA ALA A 140 -8.28 1.56 20.96
C ALA A 140 -9.40 2.42 21.59
N MET A 141 -10.29 2.99 20.78
CA MET A 141 -11.39 3.83 21.26
C MET A 141 -12.42 3.02 22.04
N VAL A 142 -12.75 1.80 21.56
CA VAL A 142 -13.65 0.87 22.26
C VAL A 142 -13.07 0.46 23.62
N LEU A 143 -11.77 0.20 23.69
CA LEU A 143 -11.09 -0.21 24.93
C LEU A 143 -10.85 0.96 25.90
N SER A 144 -10.84 2.20 25.40
CA SER A 144 -10.55 3.41 26.18
C SER A 144 -11.58 4.53 25.94
N PRO A 145 -12.84 4.34 26.36
CA PRO A 145 -13.92 5.28 26.07
C PRO A 145 -13.67 6.69 26.63
N ASN A 146 -12.96 6.81 27.76
CA ASN A 146 -12.59 8.10 28.33
C ASN A 146 -11.61 8.88 27.43
N ILE A 147 -10.70 8.19 26.73
CA ILE A 147 -9.75 8.79 25.78
C ILE A 147 -10.51 9.28 24.54
N GLN A 148 -11.44 8.47 24.04
CA GLN A 148 -12.34 8.84 22.93
C GLN A 148 -13.16 10.08 23.26
N ALA A 149 -13.81 10.10 24.42
CA ALA A 149 -14.63 11.24 24.86
C ALA A 149 -13.81 12.54 24.98
N LYS A 150 -12.53 12.44 25.36
CA LYS A 150 -11.65 13.61 25.41
C LYS A 150 -11.29 14.14 24.02
N ALA A 151 -11.06 13.26 23.04
CA ALA A 151 -10.84 13.68 21.66
C ALA A 151 -12.09 14.33 21.05
N GLN A 152 -13.27 13.76 21.32
CA GLN A 152 -14.55 14.35 20.90
C GLN A 152 -14.74 15.75 21.47
N LYS A 153 -14.49 15.95 22.77
CA LYS A 153 -14.57 17.28 23.40
C LYS A 153 -13.66 18.33 22.76
N GLU A 154 -12.45 17.95 22.36
CA GLU A 154 -11.55 18.86 21.63
C GLU A 154 -12.14 19.23 20.27
N ILE A 155 -12.60 18.24 19.51
CA ILE A 155 -13.21 18.46 18.19
C ILE A 155 -14.44 19.36 18.32
N ASP A 156 -15.35 19.07 19.27
CA ASP A 156 -16.56 19.86 19.49
C ASP A 156 -16.23 21.31 19.86
N PHE A 157 -15.18 21.54 20.65
CA PHE A 157 -14.74 22.88 21.05
C PHE A 157 -14.15 23.69 19.89
N VAL A 158 -13.34 23.05 19.04
CA VAL A 158 -12.59 23.72 17.96
C VAL A 158 -13.43 23.87 16.69
N VAL A 159 -14.21 22.85 16.35
CA VAL A 159 -14.97 22.75 15.09
C VAL A 159 -16.42 23.19 15.28
N GLY A 160 -17.01 22.95 16.46
CA GLY A 160 -18.43 23.15 16.71
C GLY A 160 -19.30 22.03 16.12
N SER A 161 -20.62 22.22 16.18
CA SER A 161 -21.62 21.25 15.70
C SER A 161 -22.14 21.51 14.27
N ASP A 162 -21.79 22.65 13.67
CA ASP A 162 -22.43 23.11 12.42
C ASP A 162 -21.74 22.59 11.16
N ARG A 163 -20.59 21.94 11.30
CA ARG A 163 -19.80 21.39 10.18
C ARG A 163 -18.94 20.21 10.60
N LEU A 164 -18.50 19.43 9.61
CA LEU A 164 -17.46 18.43 9.80
C LEU A 164 -16.05 19.07 9.89
N PRO A 165 -15.08 18.38 10.52
CA PRO A 165 -13.68 18.80 10.53
C PRO A 165 -13.08 18.93 9.12
N LYS A 166 -12.16 19.89 8.95
CA LYS A 166 -11.39 20.13 7.73
C LYS A 166 -9.90 20.07 8.04
N MET A 167 -9.07 19.92 6.99
CA MET A 167 -7.61 19.91 7.16
C MET A 167 -7.05 21.20 7.78
N SER A 168 -7.72 22.34 7.57
CA SER A 168 -7.37 23.63 8.19
C SER A 168 -7.51 23.64 9.72
N ASP A 169 -8.27 22.71 10.31
CA ASP A 169 -8.46 22.62 11.75
C ASP A 169 -7.30 21.85 12.44
N ARG A 170 -6.46 21.15 11.66
CA ARG A 170 -5.45 20.20 12.15
C ARG A 170 -4.54 20.78 13.24
N ASP A 171 -4.07 22.01 13.04
CA ASP A 171 -3.12 22.65 13.98
C ASP A 171 -3.79 23.06 15.30
N HIS A 172 -5.12 23.15 15.30
CA HIS A 172 -5.94 23.46 16.48
C HIS A 172 -6.45 22.21 17.20
N LEU A 173 -6.10 21.00 16.73
CA LEU A 173 -6.52 19.71 17.31
C LEU A 173 -5.32 18.91 17.88
N PRO A 174 -4.53 19.47 18.82
CA PRO A 174 -3.30 18.83 19.30
C PRO A 174 -3.54 17.50 20.02
N TYR A 175 -4.62 17.34 20.78
CA TYR A 175 -4.94 16.09 21.46
C TYR A 175 -5.31 15.00 20.47
N THR A 176 -6.16 15.32 19.49
CA THR A 176 -6.54 14.39 18.41
C THR A 176 -5.33 13.98 17.58
N ARG A 177 -4.45 14.94 17.24
CA ARG A 177 -3.16 14.66 16.58
C ARG A 177 -2.30 13.70 17.41
N ASN A 178 -2.14 13.96 18.70
CA ASN A 178 -1.34 13.13 19.59
C ASN A 178 -1.96 11.75 19.79
N LEU A 179 -3.28 11.63 19.79
CA LEU A 179 -3.97 10.35 19.85
C LEU A 179 -3.70 9.51 18.60
N ILE A 180 -3.75 10.11 17.40
CA ILE A 180 -3.40 9.42 16.15
C ILE A 180 -1.94 8.93 16.21
N LEU A 181 -1.03 9.80 16.65
CA LEU A 181 0.39 9.43 16.81
C LEU A 181 0.57 8.30 17.82
N GLU A 182 -0.17 8.31 18.92
CA GLU A 182 -0.10 7.26 19.94
C GLU A 182 -0.65 5.93 19.43
N VAL A 183 -1.70 5.94 18.61
CA VAL A 183 -2.19 4.72 17.95
C VAL A 183 -1.14 4.16 16.98
N LEU A 184 -0.47 5.03 16.22
CA LEU A 184 0.61 4.62 15.31
C LEU A 184 1.83 4.07 16.06
N ARG A 185 2.17 4.66 17.22
CA ARG A 185 3.26 4.19 18.09
C ARG A 185 2.92 2.88 18.80
N TRP A 186 1.72 2.79 19.37
CA TRP A 186 1.27 1.62 20.12
C TRP A 186 0.96 0.42 19.21
N HIS A 187 0.44 0.68 18.00
CA HIS A 187 0.19 -0.37 17.02
C HIS A 187 0.79 -0.02 15.67
N THR A 188 2.09 -0.28 15.56
CA THR A 188 2.82 -0.07 14.31
C THR A 188 2.31 -1.04 13.24
N VAL A 189 1.85 -0.49 12.11
CA VAL A 189 1.29 -1.25 10.98
C VAL A 189 2.29 -2.27 10.39
N SER A 190 3.58 -1.94 10.46
CA SER A 190 4.68 -2.79 9.97
C SER A 190 5.77 -2.91 11.03
N PRO A 191 5.62 -3.80 12.04
CA PRO A 191 6.55 -3.91 13.17
C PRO A 191 8.00 -4.26 12.79
N THR A 192 8.18 -4.91 11.64
CA THR A 192 9.50 -5.31 11.12
C THR A 192 9.98 -4.42 9.98
N GLY A 193 9.29 -3.31 9.72
CA GLY A 193 9.54 -2.43 8.58
C GLY A 193 9.56 -3.17 7.24
N MET A 194 10.21 -2.55 6.26
CA MET A 194 10.59 -3.19 5.00
C MET A 194 12.05 -3.65 5.11
N VAL A 195 12.37 -4.78 4.48
CA VAL A 195 13.78 -5.22 4.34
C VAL A 195 14.54 -4.20 3.52
N VAL A 196 15.63 -3.67 4.08
CA VAL A 196 16.51 -2.70 3.41
C VAL A 196 17.94 -3.22 3.34
N LEU A 197 18.61 -2.91 2.23
CA LEU A 197 20.06 -3.06 2.12
C LEU A 197 20.68 -1.75 2.60
N TYR A 198 21.21 -1.73 3.82
CA TYR A 198 21.78 -0.55 4.44
C TYR A 198 23.26 -0.74 4.77
N ASP A 199 24.00 0.36 4.74
CA ASP A 199 25.32 0.48 5.33
C ASP A 199 25.15 1.22 6.67
N LEU A 200 25.26 0.50 7.80
CA LEU A 200 25.08 1.12 9.12
C LEU A 200 26.39 1.76 9.56
N LEU A 201 26.35 3.06 9.85
CA LEU A 201 27.49 3.96 10.14
C LEU A 201 28.51 3.49 11.20
N HIS A 202 28.23 2.42 11.95
CA HIS A 202 29.06 1.92 13.04
C HIS A 202 29.34 0.41 12.99
N TYR A 203 28.89 -0.29 11.95
CA TYR A 203 29.13 -1.72 11.79
C TYR A 203 29.49 -2.03 10.34
N ASP A 204 30.53 -2.84 10.16
CA ASP A 204 30.85 -3.40 8.86
C ASP A 204 29.80 -4.48 8.52
N ILE A 205 28.79 -4.10 7.75
CA ILE A 205 27.76 -5.01 7.24
C ILE A 205 28.20 -5.50 5.87
N GLU A 206 28.31 -6.82 5.70
CA GLU A 206 28.64 -7.40 4.40
C GLU A 206 27.56 -7.05 3.37
N LYS A 207 28.00 -6.62 2.18
CA LYS A 207 27.12 -6.34 1.06
C LYS A 207 26.25 -7.58 0.75
N GLY A 208 24.94 -7.38 0.72
CA GLY A 208 23.96 -8.45 0.51
C GLY A 208 23.34 -9.00 1.79
N SER A 209 23.75 -8.51 2.96
CA SER A 209 23.07 -8.79 4.22
C SER A 209 21.62 -8.29 4.21
N VAL A 210 20.70 -9.13 4.70
CA VAL A 210 19.28 -8.79 4.87
C VAL A 210 19.08 -8.18 6.25
N ILE A 211 18.65 -6.93 6.32
CA ILE A 211 18.38 -6.22 7.58
C ILE A 211 16.87 -6.17 7.82
N MET A 212 16.43 -6.68 8.97
CA MET A 212 15.07 -6.53 9.46
C MET A 212 15.04 -5.40 10.50
N VAL A 213 14.22 -4.38 10.26
CA VAL A 213 14.14 -3.21 11.14
C VAL A 213 13.05 -3.43 12.16
N ASN A 214 13.38 -3.54 13.45
CA ASN A 214 12.36 -3.56 14.49
C ASN A 214 11.87 -2.15 14.78
N THR A 215 10.62 -1.86 14.45
CA THR A 215 9.98 -0.56 14.70
C THR A 215 9.07 -0.57 15.94
N TRP A 216 8.93 -1.72 16.61
CA TRP A 216 8.12 -1.88 17.83
C TRP A 216 8.90 -1.57 19.11
#